data_AF-A0A938D257-F1
#
_entry.id   AF-A0A938D257-F1
#
_cell.length_a   1.000
_cell.length_b   1.000
_cell.length_c   1.000
_cell.angle_alpha   90.00
_cell.angle_beta   90.00
_cell.angle_gamma   90.00
#
_symmetry.space_group_name_H-M   'P 1'
#
loop_
_entity.id
_entity.type
_entity.pdbx_description
1 polymer ?
#
loop_
_entity_poly.entity_id
_entity_poly.type
_entity_poly.pdbx_seq_one_letter_code
_entity_poly.pdbx_strand_id
1 'polypeptide(L)'
;MIVHRRTCPGPALASVFAKSPMMSGLPPFLRLMRVLNRNALPKLPFCSLNCNRIREDEAVVLSLFVAMAAGDRIAGRDTLALMLDEDSLGDALCAIRQLSGALCVA
;
A
#
# COMPACT_ATOMS: atom_id res chain seq x y z
N MET A 1 1.50 6.72 -9.20
CA MET A 1 2.60 5.93 -9.82
C MET A 1 3.08 6.65 -11.09
N ILE A 2 4.39 6.73 -11.40
CA ILE A 2 4.80 7.22 -12.74
C ILE A 2 4.52 6.08 -13.73
N VAL A 3 3.41 6.23 -14.46
CA VAL A 3 2.73 5.21 -15.27
C VAL A 3 3.64 4.51 -16.30
N HIS A 4 4.78 5.12 -16.66
CA HIS A 4 5.71 4.54 -17.64
C HIS A 4 6.86 3.68 -17.10
N ARG A 5 7.24 3.81 -15.82
CA ARG A 5 8.44 3.12 -15.30
C ARG A 5 8.17 2.13 -14.16
N ARG A 6 6.90 1.94 -13.76
CA ARG A 6 6.53 1.09 -12.61
C ARG A 6 7.38 1.41 -11.36
N THR A 7 7.80 2.65 -11.21
CA THR A 7 8.58 3.08 -10.06
C THR A 7 7.70 3.98 -9.20
N CYS A 8 7.57 3.60 -7.94
CA CYS A 8 6.97 4.46 -6.93
C CYS A 8 7.89 5.68 -6.76
N PRO A 9 7.40 6.92 -6.96
CA PRO A 9 8.24 8.11 -6.90
C PRO A 9 8.50 8.49 -5.44
N GLY A 10 9.38 7.74 -4.76
CA GLY A 10 9.71 7.94 -3.35
C GLY A 10 10.06 9.38 -2.98
N PRO A 11 10.94 10.08 -3.73
CA PRO A 11 11.27 11.48 -3.44
C PRO A 11 10.08 12.44 -3.59
N ALA A 12 9.18 12.19 -4.55
CA ALA A 12 7.99 13.03 -4.74
C ALA A 12 6.96 12.82 -3.62
N LEU A 13 6.88 11.60 -3.08
CA LEU A 13 6.02 11.30 -1.94
C LEU A 13 6.63 11.80 -0.63
N ALA A 14 7.95 11.81 -0.49
CA ALA A 14 8.63 12.25 0.72
C ALA A 14 8.24 13.68 1.14
N SER A 15 8.08 14.61 0.19
CA SER A 15 7.67 15.98 0.48
C SER A 15 6.22 16.09 0.98
N VAL A 16 5.35 15.16 0.60
CA VAL A 16 3.96 15.07 1.07
C VAL A 16 3.93 14.45 2.47
N PHE A 17 4.67 13.36 2.67
CA PHE A 17 4.81 12.70 3.97
C PHE A 17 5.49 13.59 5.01
N ALA A 18 6.41 14.49 4.60
CA ALA A 18 7.05 15.45 5.50
C ALA A 18 6.12 16.54 6.03
N LYS A 19 4.99 16.79 5.36
CA LYS A 19 3.97 17.76 5.79
C LYS A 19 2.90 17.13 6.70
N SER A 20 3.01 15.84 6.99
CA SER A 20 2.07 15.05 7.77
C SER A 20 2.81 14.35 8.93
N PRO A 21 2.15 14.08 10.07
CA PRO A 21 2.71 13.23 11.14
C PRO A 21 3.05 11.80 10.65
N MET A 22 2.68 11.46 9.41
CA MET A 22 2.92 10.17 8.77
C MET A 22 4.35 9.92 8.28
N MET A 23 5.35 10.79 8.51
CA MET A 23 6.69 10.58 7.94
C MET A 23 7.32 9.22 8.31
N SER A 24 7.02 8.68 9.48
CA SER A 24 7.41 7.32 9.91
C SER A 24 6.77 6.21 9.05
N GLY A 25 5.65 6.49 8.40
CA GLY A 25 4.92 5.60 7.49
C GLY A 25 5.47 5.56 6.06
N LEU A 26 6.38 6.46 5.68
CA LEU A 26 6.93 6.48 4.32
C LEU A 26 7.74 5.20 3.99
N PRO A 27 8.69 4.73 4.83
CA PRO A 27 9.40 3.48 4.57
C PRO A 27 8.50 2.25 4.40
N PRO A 28 7.51 1.98 5.29
CA PRO A 28 6.62 0.83 5.09
C PRO A 28 5.71 1.01 3.87
N PHE A 29 5.27 2.23 3.55
CA PHE A 29 4.54 2.50 2.31
C PHE A 29 5.36 2.11 1.06
N LEU A 30 6.61 2.57 0.96
CA LEU A 30 7.46 2.27 -0.19
C LEU A 30 7.78 0.77 -0.30
N ARG A 31 7.92 0.08 0.84
CA ARG A 31 8.08 -1.38 0.89
C ARG A 31 6.85 -2.09 0.33
N LEU A 32 5.66 -1.71 0.77
CA LEU A 32 4.41 -2.29 0.28
C LEU A 32 4.25 -2.06 -1.23
N MET A 33 4.48 -0.83 -1.71
CA MET A 33 4.40 -0.52 -3.15
C MET A 33 5.41 -1.34 -3.97
N ARG A 34 6.59 -1.65 -3.41
CA ARG A 34 7.57 -2.52 -4.06
C ARG A 34 7.07 -3.97 -4.16
N VAL A 35 6.46 -4.50 -3.10
CA VAL A 35 5.88 -5.86 -3.09
C VAL A 35 4.74 -5.94 -4.10
N LEU A 36 3.74 -5.04 -4.01
CA LEU A 36 2.61 -5.02 -4.94
C LEU A 36 3.04 -4.86 -6.41
N ASN A 37 4.09 -4.10 -6.69
CA ASN A 37 4.54 -3.89 -8.06
C ASN A 37 5.36 -5.06 -8.64
N ARG A 38 5.98 -5.90 -7.80
CA ARG A 38 6.81 -7.03 -8.24
C ARG A 38 6.08 -8.37 -8.18
N ASN A 39 5.22 -8.53 -7.20
CA ASN A 39 4.71 -9.82 -6.73
C ASN A 39 3.19 -9.94 -6.84
N ALA A 40 2.51 -8.93 -7.40
CA ALA A 40 1.07 -9.03 -7.61
C ALA A 40 0.73 -10.00 -8.76
N LEU A 41 -0.20 -10.91 -8.48
CA LEU A 41 -0.76 -11.88 -9.43
C LEU A 41 -1.47 -11.14 -10.59
N PRO A 42 -2.42 -10.23 -10.32
CA PRO A 42 -2.87 -9.25 -11.31
C PRO A 42 -1.93 -8.04 -11.31
N LYS A 43 -1.65 -7.48 -12.51
CA LYS A 43 -1.06 -6.13 -12.58
C LYS A 43 -2.05 -5.15 -11.95
N LEU A 44 -1.62 -4.43 -10.92
CA LEU A 44 -2.42 -3.39 -10.25
C LEU A 44 -2.24 -2.05 -10.96
N PRO A 45 -3.23 -1.56 -11.73
CA PRO A 45 -3.13 -0.32 -12.46
C PRO A 45 -3.45 0.91 -11.57
N PHE A 46 -2.51 1.28 -10.70
CA PHE A 46 -2.60 2.52 -9.94
C PHE A 46 -2.68 3.76 -10.85
N CYS A 47 -3.61 4.65 -10.53
CA CYS A 47 -3.75 5.93 -11.19
C CYS A 47 -2.58 6.88 -10.84
N SER A 48 -2.48 7.95 -11.64
CA SER A 48 -1.60 9.08 -11.35
C SER A 48 -2.02 9.75 -10.04
N LEU A 49 -1.06 10.34 -9.30
CA LEU A 49 -1.27 10.91 -7.96
C LEU A 49 -2.34 12.03 -7.91
N ASN A 50 -2.70 12.63 -9.05
CA ASN A 50 -3.71 13.70 -9.14
C ASN A 50 -5.01 13.23 -9.81
N CYS A 51 -5.24 11.92 -9.92
CA CYS A 51 -6.48 11.38 -10.44
C CYS A 51 -7.58 11.49 -9.38
N ASN A 52 -8.72 12.12 -9.72
CA ASN A 52 -9.86 12.25 -8.81
C ASN A 52 -10.82 11.04 -8.85
N ARG A 53 -10.35 9.89 -9.35
CA ARG A 53 -11.13 8.64 -9.43
C ARG A 53 -10.32 7.54 -8.78
N ILE A 54 -10.97 6.84 -7.84
CA ILE A 54 -10.45 5.63 -7.21
C ILE A 54 -10.96 4.45 -8.03
N ARG A 55 -10.03 3.61 -8.50
CA ARG A 55 -10.38 2.36 -9.19
C ARG A 55 -10.66 1.24 -8.20
N GLU A 56 -11.29 0.16 -8.67
CA GLU A 56 -11.60 -1.00 -7.84
C GLU A 56 -10.34 -1.61 -7.18
N ASP A 57 -9.24 -1.73 -7.92
CA ASP A 57 -7.97 -2.23 -7.42
C ASP A 57 -7.37 -1.32 -6.31
N GLU A 58 -7.54 -0.01 -6.45
CA GLU A 58 -7.12 0.96 -5.44
C GLU A 58 -8.04 0.90 -4.21
N ALA A 59 -9.35 0.71 -4.41
CA ALA A 59 -10.32 0.56 -3.34
C ALA A 59 -10.09 -0.70 -2.52
N VAL A 60 -9.70 -1.82 -3.14
CA VAL A 60 -9.30 -3.05 -2.44
C VAL A 60 -8.05 -2.83 -1.59
N VAL A 61 -7.04 -2.13 -2.11
CA VAL A 61 -5.85 -1.79 -1.31
C VAL A 61 -6.20 -0.85 -0.14
N LEU A 62 -7.14 0.08 -0.33
CA LEU A 62 -7.61 0.95 0.75
C LEU A 62 -8.43 0.18 1.81
N SER A 63 -9.30 -0.74 1.40
CA SER A 63 -10.10 -1.54 2.33
C SER A 63 -9.22 -2.46 3.19
N LEU A 64 -8.12 -2.98 2.63
CA LEU A 64 -7.10 -3.72 3.36
C LEU A 64 -6.50 -2.90 4.52
N PHE A 65 -6.18 -1.63 4.28
CA PHE A 65 -5.68 -0.75 5.34
C PHE A 65 -6.70 -0.53 6.44
N VAL A 66 -7.97 -0.32 6.07
CA VAL A 66 -9.05 -0.12 7.04
C VAL A 66 -9.30 -1.38 7.88
N ALA A 67 -9.37 -2.55 7.24
CA ALA A 67 -9.56 -3.83 7.94
C ALA A 67 -8.40 -4.12 8.91
N MET A 68 -7.15 -3.88 8.47
CA MET A 68 -5.98 -4.10 9.30
C MET A 68 -5.86 -3.11 10.46
N ALA A 69 -6.25 -1.84 10.25
CA ALA A 69 -6.34 -0.85 11.31
C ALA A 69 -7.43 -1.20 12.35
N ALA A 70 -8.55 -1.79 11.91
CA ALA A 70 -9.62 -2.30 12.78
C ALA A 70 -9.25 -3.60 13.50
N GLY A 71 -8.09 -4.20 13.21
CA GLY A 71 -7.63 -5.44 13.82
C GLY A 71 -8.14 -6.72 13.15
N ASP A 72 -8.85 -6.62 12.02
CA ASP A 72 -9.34 -7.76 11.24
C ASP A 72 -8.21 -8.33 10.36
N ARG A 73 -7.37 -9.14 10.99
CA ARG A 73 -6.17 -9.74 10.37
C ARG A 73 -6.51 -10.90 9.43
N ILE A 74 -7.66 -11.53 9.60
CA ILE A 74 -8.06 -12.71 8.81
C ILE A 74 -8.57 -12.22 7.45
N ALA A 75 -9.53 -11.30 7.45
CA ALA A 75 -10.05 -10.74 6.20
C ALA A 75 -8.96 -10.00 5.40
N GLY A 76 -8.04 -9.29 6.09
CA GLY A 76 -6.91 -8.61 5.47
C GLY A 76 -5.93 -9.58 4.80
N ARG A 77 -5.61 -10.70 5.46
CA ARG A 77 -4.73 -11.73 4.89
C ARG A 77 -5.36 -12.42 3.69
N ASP A 78 -6.62 -12.85 3.81
CA ASP A 78 -7.29 -13.60 2.74
C ASP A 78 -7.42 -12.75 1.47
N THR A 79 -7.73 -11.47 1.63
CA THR A 79 -7.78 -10.52 0.53
C THR A 79 -6.40 -10.32 -0.13
N LEU A 80 -5.32 -10.21 0.65
CA LEU A 80 -3.96 -10.12 0.11
C LEU A 80 -3.51 -11.40 -0.61
N ALA A 81 -3.94 -12.57 -0.14
CA ALA A 81 -3.63 -13.85 -0.77
C ALA A 81 -4.25 -13.99 -2.18
N LEU A 82 -5.31 -13.24 -2.46
CA LEU A 82 -5.88 -13.15 -3.83
C LEU A 82 -5.04 -12.23 -4.74
N MET A 83 -4.19 -11.39 -4.18
CA MET A 83 -3.44 -10.36 -4.90
C MET A 83 -1.96 -10.69 -5.05
N LEU A 84 -1.37 -11.47 -4.16
CA LEU A 84 0.07 -11.73 -4.08
C LEU A 84 0.38 -13.23 -4.09
N ASP A 85 1.60 -13.58 -4.51
CA ASP A 85 2.15 -14.89 -4.22
C ASP A 85 2.31 -15.14 -2.70
N GLU A 86 2.25 -16.40 -2.29
CA GLU A 86 2.33 -16.79 -0.87
C GLU A 86 3.66 -16.35 -0.22
N ASP A 87 4.76 -16.39 -0.96
CA ASP A 87 6.09 -16.01 -0.47
C ASP A 87 6.17 -14.51 -0.11
N SER A 88 5.37 -13.69 -0.80
CA SER A 88 5.34 -12.23 -0.62
C SER A 88 4.28 -11.74 0.36
N LEU A 89 3.38 -12.64 0.78
CA LEU A 89 2.26 -12.31 1.66
C LEU A 89 2.73 -11.80 3.03
N GLY A 90 3.75 -12.44 3.61
CA GLY A 90 4.31 -12.06 4.91
C GLY A 90 4.93 -10.65 4.91
N ASP A 91 5.67 -10.32 3.86
CA ASP A 91 6.29 -9.01 3.69
C ASP A 91 5.25 -7.90 3.52
N ALA A 92 4.20 -8.15 2.74
CA ALA A 92 3.09 -7.22 2.57
C ALA A 92 2.34 -6.97 3.87
N LEU A 93 2.00 -8.01 4.62
CA LEU A 93 1.32 -7.90 5.92
C LEU A 93 2.15 -7.12 6.93
N CYS A 94 3.48 -7.34 6.97
CA CYS A 94 4.38 -6.62 7.85
C CYS A 94 4.40 -5.11 7.51
N ALA A 95 4.52 -4.78 6.21
CA ALA A 95 4.51 -3.41 5.73
C ALA A 95 3.17 -2.70 6.03
N ILE A 96 2.03 -3.37 5.77
CA ILE A 96 0.69 -2.83 6.05
C ILE A 96 0.49 -2.57 7.53
N ARG A 97 0.93 -3.47 8.41
CA ARG A 97 0.83 -3.28 9.86
C ARG A 97 1.63 -2.06 10.33
N GLN A 98 2.86 -1.91 9.84
CA GLN A 98 3.70 -0.76 10.18
C GLN A 98 3.10 0.56 9.67
N LEU A 99 2.57 0.56 8.45
CA LEU A 99 1.91 1.73 7.87
C LEU A 99 0.59 2.08 8.60
N SER A 100 -0.21 1.08 8.96
CA SER A 100 -1.46 1.27 9.73
C SER A 100 -1.17 1.86 11.11
N GLY A 101 -0.10 1.40 11.78
CA GLY A 101 0.35 2.01 13.03
C GLY A 101 0.75 3.48 12.87
N ALA A 102 1.41 3.85 11.77
CA ALA A 102 1.74 5.25 11.48
C ALA A 102 0.52 6.10 11.13
N LEU A 103 -0.55 5.51 10.58
CA LEU A 103 -1.81 6.15 10.26
C LEU A 103 -2.69 6.40 11.49
N CYS A 104 -2.70 5.50 12.47
CA CYS A 104 -3.51 5.66 13.69
C CYS A 104 -2.93 6.66 14.71
N VAL A 105 -1.65 7.04 14.56
CA VAL A 105 -0.95 8.01 15.43
C VAL A 105 -0.95 9.42 14.81
N ALA A 106 -1.51 9.56 13.59
CA ALA A 106 -1.58 10.79 12.81
C ALA A 106 -2.84 11.62 13.10
#